data_AF-A0A9W4E8T4-F1
#
_entry.id   AF-A0A9W4E8T4-F1
#
_cell.length_a   1.000
_cell.length_b   1.000
_cell.length_c   1.000
_cell.angle_alpha   90.00
_cell.angle_beta   90.00
_cell.angle_gamma   90.00
#
_symmetry.space_group_name_H-M   'P 1'
#
loop_
_entity.id
_entity.type
_entity.pdbx_description
1 polymer ?
#
loop_
_entity_poly.entity_id
_entity_poly.type
_entity_poly.pdbx_seq_one_letter_code
_entity_poly.pdbx_strand_id
1 'polypeptide(L)'
;MEVNKMIIKYQLLQVRRQQLEKNGLLQLSEFLVKNDYKGFDKHLHTWAEKHHMTVTKAAYIFSKFEDDFIDLQSTVMESKQRKREKNERN
;
A
#
# COMPACT_ATOMS: atom_id res chain seq x y z
N MET A 1 -28.30 3.68 0.87
CA MET A 1 -27.51 3.23 2.04
C MET A 1 -26.14 2.64 1.65
N GLU A 2 -25.99 1.99 0.50
CA GLU A 2 -24.68 1.48 0.00
C GLU A 2 -23.65 2.56 -0.36
N VAL A 3 -24.10 3.66 -0.98
CA VAL A 3 -23.21 4.76 -1.43
C VAL A 3 -22.43 5.37 -0.26
N ASN A 4 -23.04 5.50 0.92
CA ASN A 4 -22.35 6.01 2.11
C ASN A 4 -21.27 5.05 2.60
N LYS A 5 -21.48 3.73 2.55
CA LYS A 5 -20.45 2.75 2.92
C LYS A 5 -19.26 2.80 1.96
N MET A 6 -19.53 2.97 0.66
CA MET A 6 -18.50 3.08 -0.37
C MET A 6 -17.66 4.37 -0.22
N ILE A 7 -18.32 5.51 0.07
CA ILE A 7 -17.65 6.79 0.33
C ILE A 7 -16.79 6.73 1.59
N ILE A 8 -17.32 6.15 2.68
CA ILE A 8 -16.57 5.98 3.93
C ILE A 8 -15.35 5.08 3.69
N LYS A 9 -15.51 3.95 2.98
CA LYS A 9 -14.38 3.07 2.61
C LYS A 9 -13.33 3.83 1.80
N TYR A 10 -13.74 4.62 0.81
CA TYR A 10 -12.83 5.42 -0.01
C TYR A 10 -12.04 6.46 0.81
N GLN A 11 -12.72 7.19 1.70
CA GLN A 11 -12.07 8.18 2.58
C GLN A 11 -11.07 7.51 3.54
N LEU A 12 -11.42 6.37 4.12
CA LEU A 12 -10.52 5.58 4.96
C LEU A 12 -9.27 5.13 4.20
N LEU A 13 -9.41 4.69 2.95
CA LEU A 13 -8.28 4.29 2.11
C LEU A 13 -7.34 5.46 1.81
N GLN A 14 -7.87 6.66 1.56
CA GLN A 14 -7.04 7.84 1.34
C GLN A 14 -6.26 8.23 2.60
N VAL A 15 -6.91 8.24 3.78
CA VAL A 15 -6.24 8.52 5.06
C VAL A 15 -5.15 7.49 5.36
N ARG A 16 -5.42 6.21 5.12
CA ARG A 16 -4.46 5.12 5.32
C ARG A 16 -3.28 5.23 4.36
N ARG A 17 -3.51 5.52 3.07
CA ARG A 17 -2.45 5.79 2.10
C ARG A 17 -1.54 6.94 2.56
N GLN A 18 -2.11 8.03 3.05
CA GLN A 18 -1.34 9.15 3.59
C GLN A 18 -0.54 8.77 4.84
N GLN A 19 -1.09 7.93 5.73
CA GLN A 19 -0.36 7.43 6.89
C GLN A 19 0.82 6.55 6.48
N LEU A 20 0.64 5.67 5.50
CA LEU A 20 1.69 4.81 4.96
C LEU A 20 2.79 5.60 4.26
N GLU A 21 2.42 6.63 3.51
CA GLU A 21 3.36 7.55 2.85
C GLU A 21 4.17 8.34 3.89
N LYS A 22 3.50 8.92 4.90
CA LYS A 22 4.16 9.64 6.00
C LYS A 22 5.10 8.76 6.80
N ASN A 23 4.73 7.50 7.00
CA ASN A 23 5.55 6.53 7.73
C ASN A 23 6.61 5.86 6.83
N GLY A 24 6.70 6.18 5.53
CA GLY A 24 7.67 5.55 4.62
C GLY A 24 7.41 4.07 4.34
N LEU A 25 6.22 3.56 4.65
CA LEU A 25 5.83 2.16 4.47
C LEU A 25 5.14 1.91 3.12
N LEU A 26 4.66 2.96 2.45
CA LEU A 26 3.97 2.82 1.15
C LEU A 26 4.85 2.10 0.11
N GLN A 27 6.15 2.39 0.09
CA GLN A 27 7.07 1.83 -0.89
C GLN A 27 7.29 0.32 -0.72
N LEU A 28 7.17 -0.22 0.51
CA LEU A 28 7.22 -1.67 0.77
C LEU A 28 6.12 -2.41 0.02
N SER A 29 4.91 -1.84 -0.03
CA SER A 29 3.80 -2.45 -0.77
C SER A 29 4.01 -2.45 -2.28
N GLU A 30 4.72 -1.47 -2.84
CA GLU A 30 5.02 -1.43 -4.27
C GLU A 30 5.98 -2.55 -4.68
N PHE A 31 6.92 -2.91 -3.81
CA PHE A 31 7.83 -4.03 -4.05
C PHE A 31 7.08 -5.37 -4.04
N LEU A 32 6.14 -5.56 -3.11
CA LEU A 32 5.27 -6.74 -3.11
C LEU A 32 4.42 -6.84 -4.39
N VAL A 33 3.84 -5.73 -4.85
CA VAL A 33 3.06 -5.69 -6.11
C VAL A 33 3.92 -6.09 -7.32
N LYS A 34 5.19 -5.70 -7.33
CA LYS A 34 6.13 -6.01 -8.42
C LYS A 34 6.78 -7.39 -8.27
N ASN A 35 6.41 -8.17 -7.26
CA ASN A 35 7.10 -9.41 -6.85
C ASN A 35 8.63 -9.21 -6.65
N ASP A 36 9.04 -8.00 -6.26
CA ASP A 36 10.44 -7.65 -6.03
C ASP A 36 10.80 -7.83 -4.55
N TYR A 37 11.02 -9.09 -4.17
CA TYR A 37 11.37 -9.45 -2.80
C TYR A 37 12.76 -8.94 -2.37
N LYS A 38 13.68 -8.73 -3.32
CA LYS A 38 15.00 -8.16 -3.02
C LYS A 38 14.90 -6.67 -2.69
N GLY A 39 14.11 -5.93 -3.47
CA GLY A 39 13.79 -4.53 -3.20
C GLY A 39 13.04 -4.36 -1.89
N PHE A 40 12.06 -5.24 -1.63
CA PHE A 40 11.32 -5.28 -0.37
C PHE A 40 12.26 -5.43 0.84
N ASP A 41 13.11 -6.48 0.83
CA ASP A 41 14.00 -6.79 1.94
C ASP A 41 14.99 -5.65 2.22
N LYS A 42 15.60 -5.11 1.16
CA LYS A 42 16.52 -3.97 1.27
C LYS A 42 15.84 -2.74 1.86
N HIS A 43 14.63 -2.42 1.38
CA HIS A 43 13.90 -1.25 1.86
C HIS A 43 13.42 -1.41 3.30
N LEU A 44 13.01 -2.63 3.70
CA LEU A 44 12.62 -2.95 5.07
C LEU A 44 13.80 -2.78 6.04
N HIS A 45 14.99 -3.22 5.64
CA HIS A 45 16.22 -3.01 6.41
C HIS A 45 16.55 -1.53 6.57
N THR A 46 16.57 -0.76 5.48
CA THR A 46 16.82 0.69 5.53
C THR A 46 15.79 1.43 6.40
N TRP A 47 14.52 1.02 6.34
CA TRP A 47 13.48 1.59 7.18
C TRP A 47 13.69 1.24 8.67
N ALA A 48 14.01 -0.01 8.97
CA ALA A 48 14.30 -0.45 10.33
C ALA A 48 15.50 0.32 10.94
N GLU A 49 16.56 0.50 10.16
CA GLU A 49 17.74 1.31 10.53
C GLU A 49 17.37 2.76 10.82
N LYS A 50 16.63 3.40 9.90
CA LYS A 50 16.16 4.79 10.05
C LYS A 50 15.34 5.02 11.31
N HIS A 51 14.58 4.00 11.73
CA HIS A 51 13.74 4.07 12.93
C HIS A 51 14.36 3.40 14.16
N HIS A 52 15.67 3.10 14.13
CA HIS A 52 16.42 2.50 15.23
C HIS A 52 15.75 1.25 15.82
N MET A 53 15.26 0.36 14.96
CA MET A 53 14.58 -0.87 15.37
C MET A 53 15.08 -2.09 14.62
N THR A 54 14.74 -3.28 15.13
CA THR A 54 15.07 -4.53 14.45
C THR A 54 14.20 -4.70 13.21
N VAL A 55 14.77 -5.37 12.21
CA VAL A 55 14.05 -5.73 10.97
C VAL A 55 12.80 -6.55 11.28
N THR A 56 12.86 -7.45 12.27
CA THR A 56 11.69 -8.21 12.75
C THR A 56 10.58 -7.30 13.27
N LYS A 57 10.92 -6.25 14.02
CA LYS A 57 9.94 -5.28 14.52
C LYS A 57 9.37 -4.44 13.37
N ALA A 58 10.19 -4.09 12.38
CA ALA A 58 9.73 -3.42 11.18
C ALA A 58 8.77 -4.28 10.35
N ALA A 59 9.10 -5.56 10.16
CA ALA A 59 8.25 -6.54 9.48
C ALA A 59 6.91 -6.68 10.18
N TYR A 60 6.91 -6.74 11.52
CA TYR A 60 5.69 -6.82 12.32
C TYR A 60 4.84 -5.55 12.20
N ILE A 61 5.46 -4.36 12.24
CA ILE A 61 4.74 -3.10 12.03
C ILE A 61 4.13 -3.09 10.62
N PHE A 62 4.90 -3.47 9.60
CA PHE A 62 4.42 -3.56 8.23
C PHE A 62 3.25 -4.55 8.09
N SER A 63 3.33 -5.73 8.71
CA SER A 63 2.27 -6.74 8.64
C SER A 63 0.97 -6.28 9.30
N LYS A 64 1.01 -5.36 10.27
CA LYS A 64 -0.20 -4.73 10.84
C LYS A 64 -0.92 -3.80 9.86
N PHE A 65 -0.25 -3.38 8.80
CA PHE A 65 -0.85 -2.62 7.72
C PHE A 65 -1.15 -3.46 6.48
N GLU A 66 -0.82 -4.76 6.47
CA GLU A 66 -0.94 -5.65 5.30
C GLU A 66 -2.39 -5.79 4.83
N ASP A 67 -3.34 -5.95 5.75
CA ASP A 67 -4.78 -5.97 5.43
C ASP A 67 -5.25 -4.67 4.77
N ASP A 68 -4.74 -3.53 5.25
CA ASP A 68 -5.00 -2.20 4.67
C ASP A 68 -4.36 -2.04 3.28
N PHE A 69 -3.23 -2.72 3.04
CA PHE A 69 -2.56 -2.75 1.76
C PHE A 69 -3.32 -3.59 0.72
N ILE A 70 -3.91 -4.72 1.08
CA ILE A 70 -4.71 -5.56 0.16
C ILE A 70 -5.96 -4.81 -0.34
N ASP A 71 -6.61 -4.06 0.56
CA ASP A 71 -7.76 -3.22 0.23
C ASP A 71 -7.36 -2.03 -0.67
N LEU A 72 -6.19 -1.41 -0.42
CA LEU A 72 -5.60 -0.39 -1.29
C LEU A 72 -5.20 -0.96 -2.66
N GLN A 73 -4.64 -2.16 -2.71
CA GLN A 73 -4.24 -2.86 -3.93
C GLN A 73 -5.41 -3.12 -4.86
N SER A 74 -6.53 -3.63 -4.34
CA SER A 74 -7.74 -3.88 -5.12
C SER A 74 -8.24 -2.58 -5.79
N THR A 75 -8.24 -1.48 -5.02
CA THR A 75 -8.67 -0.16 -5.51
C THR A 75 -7.73 0.41 -6.58
N VAL A 76 -6.40 0.26 -6.40
CA VAL A 76 -5.40 0.75 -7.35
C VAL A 76 -5.41 -0.07 -8.64
N MET A 77 -5.53 -1.40 -8.57
CA MET A 77 -5.63 -2.26 -9.76
C MET A 77 -6.89 -1.94 -10.56
N GLU A 78 -8.05 -1.80 -9.90
CA GLU A 78 -9.29 -1.39 -10.57
C GLU A 78 -9.17 -0.01 -11.23
N SER A 79 -8.40 0.92 -10.65
CA SER A 79 -8.18 2.23 -11.26
C SER A 79 -7.27 2.17 -12.49
N LYS A 80 -6.26 1.29 -12.48
CA LYS A 80 -5.38 1.03 -13.63
C LYS A 80 -6.09 0.31 -14.76
N GLN A 81 -6.92 -0.69 -14.43
CA GLN A 81 -7.79 -1.40 -15.35
C GLN A 81 -8.72 -0.41 -16.08
N ARG A 82 -9.43 0.45 -15.31
CA ARG A 82 -10.32 1.47 -15.85
C ARG A 82 -9.60 2.51 -16.73
N LYS A 83 -8.34 2.85 -16.44
CA LYS A 83 -7.54 3.74 -17.31
C LYS A 83 -7.13 3.08 -18.62
N ARG A 84 -6.81 1.78 -18.63
CA ARG A 84 -6.48 1.02 -19.85
C ARG A 84 -7.69 0.89 -20.76
N GLU A 85 -8.84 0.51 -20.21
CA GLU A 85 -10.09 0.39 -20.97
C GLU A 85 -10.57 1.72 -21.57
N LYS A 86 -10.24 2.85 -20.92
CA LYS A 86 -10.57 4.19 -21.44
C LYS A 86 -9.65 4.65 -22.56
N ASN A 87 -8.40 4.19 -22.58
CA ASN A 87 -7.44 4.46 -23.66
C ASN A 87 -7.65 3.57 -24.89
N GLU A 88 -8.23 2.38 -24.73
CA GLU A 88 -8.54 1.48 -25.85
C GLU A 88 -9.86 1.83 -26.56
N ARG A 89 -10.67 2.73 -25.98
CA ARG A 89 -11.96 3.19 -26.53
C ARG A 89 -11.89 4.57 -27.22
N ASN A 90 -10.72 5.20 -27.24
CA ASN A 90 -10.45 6.48 -27.92
C ASN A 90 -9.48 6.24 -29.08
#